data_AF-A0AAU3N3M5-F1
#
_entry.id   AF-A0AAU3N3M5-F1
#
_cell.length_a   1.000
_cell.length_b   1.000
_cell.length_c   1.000
_cell.angle_alpha   90.00
_cell.angle_beta   90.00
_cell.angle_gamma   90.00
#
_symmetry.space_group_name_H-M   'P 1'
#
loop_
_entity.id
_entity.type
_entity.pdbx_description
1 polymer ?
#
loop_
_entity_poly.entity_id
_entity_poly.type
_entity_poly.pdbx_seq_one_letter_code
_entity_poly.pdbx_strand_id
1 'polypeptide(L)'
;MPGTVSEDQLATALRGHQAVAVDNSVSAFLDHHARVSVVMATGTGKTLVALHVAHRIAPLGNVVLFAPNIQLLYQTAQVWHREGRRGLYLTICHEDARGVLPGGVLRIGSAEELAHHAAGAAAFGPLNVFCTYQSQEKVEQAHRDHHLARWDLIICDFTNRHVGVCDVRVEWSAGVGEGCGLGSEGAAGGAVLGLRGRHAGGWSVGGG
;
A
#
# COMPACT_ATOMS: atom_id res chain seq x y z
N MET A 1 -10.13 38.91 -8.90
CA MET A 1 -9.48 38.05 -7.88
C MET A 1 -9.89 36.61 -8.16
N PRO A 2 -9.05 35.75 -8.75
CA PRO A 2 -9.40 34.34 -8.82
C PRO A 2 -8.93 33.69 -7.52
N GLY A 3 -9.88 33.40 -6.63
CA GLY A 3 -9.66 32.42 -5.57
C GLY A 3 -9.69 31.03 -6.23
N THR A 4 -8.52 30.50 -6.55
CA THR A 4 -8.38 29.11 -6.97
C THR A 4 -8.57 28.22 -5.75
N VAL A 5 -9.66 27.46 -5.73
CA VAL A 5 -9.85 26.39 -4.76
C VAL A 5 -8.68 25.42 -4.91
N SER A 6 -8.03 25.14 -3.78
CA SER A 6 -6.89 24.24 -3.65
C SER A 6 -7.29 22.79 -3.99
N GLU A 7 -7.19 22.40 -5.26
CA GLU A 7 -7.48 21.04 -5.72
C GLU A 7 -6.57 19.94 -5.12
N ASP A 8 -5.51 20.32 -4.39
CA ASP A 8 -4.50 19.39 -3.88
C ASP A 8 -4.61 19.08 -2.37
N GLN A 9 -5.73 19.48 -1.74
CA GLN A 9 -5.96 19.25 -0.31
C GLN A 9 -7.06 18.21 -0.09
N LEU A 10 -6.76 17.24 0.77
CA LEU A 10 -7.74 16.28 1.29
C LEU A 10 -8.77 17.00 2.18
N ALA A 11 -10.02 16.54 2.15
CA ALA A 11 -11.15 17.21 2.81
C ALA A 11 -10.98 17.37 4.32
N THR A 12 -10.49 16.33 5.02
CA THR A 12 -10.33 16.34 6.48
C THR A 12 -8.91 16.73 6.89
N ALA A 13 -8.82 17.80 7.69
CA ALA A 13 -7.60 18.18 8.38
C ALA A 13 -7.25 17.18 9.52
N LEU A 14 -5.96 16.88 9.66
CA LEU A 14 -5.46 15.96 10.68
C LEU A 14 -5.52 16.58 12.08
N ARG A 15 -5.91 15.77 13.08
CA ARG A 15 -5.73 16.10 14.50
C ARG A 15 -4.25 16.03 14.87
N GLY A 16 -3.85 16.69 15.96
CA GLY A 16 -2.44 16.79 16.37
C GLY A 16 -1.68 15.46 16.38
N HIS A 17 -2.25 14.40 17.00
CA HIS A 17 -1.61 13.08 17.02
C HIS A 17 -1.55 12.40 15.65
N GLN A 18 -2.51 12.67 14.77
CA GLN A 18 -2.53 12.14 13.41
C GLN A 18 -1.50 12.85 12.53
N ALA A 19 -1.37 14.18 12.68
CA ALA A 19 -0.37 14.98 11.98
C ALA A 19 1.05 14.50 12.33
N VAL A 20 1.34 14.31 13.62
CA VAL A 20 2.64 13.75 14.07
C VAL A 20 2.90 12.37 13.47
N ALA A 21 1.89 11.49 13.43
CA ALA A 21 2.04 10.17 12.83
C ALA A 21 2.36 10.24 11.32
N VAL A 22 1.69 11.13 10.59
CA VAL A 22 1.94 11.36 9.16
C VAL A 22 3.34 11.96 8.94
N ASP A 23 3.69 13.01 9.68
CA ASP A 23 4.97 13.72 9.53
C ASP A 23 6.15 12.80 9.82
N ASN A 24 6.08 11.99 10.88
CA ASN A 24 7.11 11.00 11.20
C ASN A 24 7.22 9.92 10.11
N SER A 25 6.09 9.47 9.57
CA SER A 25 6.09 8.47 8.50
C SER A 25 6.72 9.02 7.22
N VAL A 26 6.36 10.26 6.87
CA VAL A 26 6.90 10.93 5.68
C VAL A 26 8.39 11.17 5.84
N SER A 27 8.82 11.67 7.00
CA SER A 27 10.23 11.91 7.29
C SER A 27 11.06 10.63 7.16
N ALA A 28 10.57 9.50 7.70
CA ALA A 28 11.27 8.23 7.57
C ALA A 28 11.44 7.78 6.10
N PHE A 29 10.44 8.00 5.23
CA PHE A 29 10.60 7.70 3.79
C PHE A 29 11.59 8.63 3.10
N LEU A 30 11.59 9.91 3.46
CA LEU A 30 12.56 10.89 2.95
C LEU A 30 13.99 10.53 3.40
N ASP A 31 14.13 9.95 4.60
CA ASP A 31 15.37 9.40 5.14
C ASP A 31 15.71 8.00 4.57
N HIS A 32 15.10 7.62 3.45
CA HIS A 32 15.35 6.37 2.71
C HIS A 32 15.02 5.08 3.47
N HIS A 33 14.18 5.14 4.50
CA HIS A 33 13.65 3.92 5.10
C HIS A 33 12.70 3.23 4.12
N ALA A 34 13.03 2.00 3.72
CA ALA A 34 12.19 1.21 2.84
C ALA A 34 10.84 0.82 3.49
N ARG A 35 10.77 0.78 4.83
CA ARG A 35 9.60 0.36 5.59
C ARG A 35 9.36 1.24 6.82
N VAL A 36 8.10 1.60 7.04
CA VAL A 36 7.63 2.33 8.22
C VAL A 36 6.44 1.60 8.84
N SER A 37 6.41 1.49 10.17
CA SER A 37 5.28 0.93 10.93
C SER A 37 4.63 2.01 11.78
N VAL A 38 3.33 2.20 11.62
CA VAL A 38 2.53 3.16 12.40
C VAL A 38 1.56 2.40 13.30
N VAL A 39 1.80 2.47 14.61
CA VAL A 39 0.98 1.83 15.64
C VAL A 39 -0.05 2.81 16.17
N MET A 40 -1.33 2.52 15.99
CA MET A 40 -2.41 3.37 16.52
C MET A 40 -3.57 2.55 17.10
N ALA A 41 -4.14 3.07 18.20
CA ALA A 41 -5.35 2.51 18.80
C ALA A 41 -6.55 2.55 17.83
N THR A 42 -7.53 1.66 18.03
CA THR A 42 -8.79 1.66 17.25
C THR A 42 -9.55 2.99 17.41
N GLY A 43 -10.23 3.43 16.35
CA GLY A 43 -10.99 4.70 16.35
C GLY A 43 -10.16 5.99 16.28
N THR A 44 -8.82 5.93 16.33
CA THR A 44 -7.96 7.14 16.31
C THR A 44 -7.71 7.73 14.91
N GLY A 45 -8.28 7.13 13.86
CA GLY A 45 -8.25 7.64 12.49
C GLY A 45 -7.12 7.11 11.61
N LYS A 46 -6.75 5.83 11.77
CA LYS A 46 -5.73 5.17 10.93
C LYS A 46 -5.96 5.28 9.44
N THR A 47 -7.19 5.11 9.00
CA THR A 47 -7.57 5.25 7.59
C THR A 47 -7.21 6.63 7.04
N LEU A 48 -7.43 7.69 7.83
CA LEU A 48 -7.04 9.05 7.47
C LEU A 48 -5.53 9.23 7.49
N VAL A 49 -4.82 8.66 8.48
CA VAL A 49 -3.35 8.70 8.52
C VAL A 49 -2.75 8.01 7.29
N ALA A 50 -3.19 6.80 6.97
CA ALA A 50 -2.74 6.05 5.80
C ALA A 50 -3.01 6.83 4.49
N LEU A 51 -4.18 7.46 4.38
CA LEU A 51 -4.51 8.31 3.23
C LEU A 51 -3.55 9.50 3.11
N HIS A 52 -3.32 10.23 4.19
CA HIS A 52 -2.46 11.41 4.20
C HIS A 52 -0.99 11.04 3.93
N VAL A 53 -0.52 9.89 4.42
CA VAL A 53 0.81 9.35 4.05
C VAL A 53 0.86 9.06 2.55
N ALA A 54 -0.15 8.37 2.00
CA ALA A 54 -0.21 8.09 0.56
C ALA A 54 -0.25 9.38 -0.28
N HIS A 55 -1.01 10.38 0.15
CA HIS A 55 -1.10 11.69 -0.52
C HIS A 55 0.22 12.45 -0.53
N ARG A 56 1.03 12.34 0.52
CA ARG A 56 2.32 13.04 0.60
C ARG A 56 3.48 12.29 -0.05
N ILE A 57 3.52 10.96 0.07
CA ILE A 57 4.61 10.13 -0.48
C ILE A 57 4.39 9.78 -1.94
N ALA A 58 3.15 9.50 -2.32
CA ALA A 58 2.78 9.10 -3.67
C ALA A 58 1.58 9.95 -4.18
N PRO A 59 1.73 11.29 -4.31
CA PRO A 59 0.63 12.16 -4.74
C PRO A 59 0.08 11.79 -6.13
N LEU A 60 0.96 11.33 -7.02
CA LEU A 60 0.64 10.86 -8.37
C LEU A 60 0.97 9.37 -8.57
N GLY A 61 1.41 8.69 -7.51
CA GLY A 61 1.87 7.31 -7.57
C GLY A 61 0.76 6.29 -7.34
N ASN A 62 0.97 5.10 -7.86
CA ASN A 62 0.11 3.93 -7.70
C ASN A 62 0.28 3.35 -6.30
N VAL A 63 -0.84 3.13 -5.61
CA VAL A 63 -0.88 2.64 -4.24
C VAL A 63 -1.74 1.39 -4.16
N VAL A 64 -1.24 0.37 -3.46
CA VAL A 64 -2.02 -0.80 -3.07
C VAL A 64 -2.15 -0.85 -1.54
N LEU A 65 -3.37 -1.03 -1.05
CA LEU A 65 -3.68 -1.22 0.36
C LEU A 65 -4.23 -2.62 0.60
N PHE A 66 -3.59 -3.36 1.49
CA PHE A 66 -4.04 -4.67 1.94
C PHE A 66 -4.84 -4.58 3.24
N ALA A 67 -6.01 -5.22 3.25
CA ALA A 67 -6.92 -5.25 4.39
C ALA A 67 -7.31 -6.69 4.77
N PRO A 68 -7.65 -6.98 6.03
CA PRO A 68 -7.94 -8.34 6.50
C PRO A 68 -9.29 -8.89 6.06
N ASN A 69 -10.24 -8.03 5.68
CA ASN A 69 -11.55 -8.45 5.20
C ASN A 69 -12.19 -7.40 4.29
N ILE A 70 -13.21 -7.84 3.55
CA ILE A 70 -13.92 -7.07 2.53
C ILE A 70 -14.64 -5.83 3.10
N GLN A 71 -15.13 -5.90 4.33
CA GLN A 71 -15.84 -4.78 4.96
C GLN A 71 -14.89 -3.62 5.27
N LEU A 72 -13.73 -3.90 5.87
CA LEU A 72 -12.70 -2.89 6.14
C LEU A 72 -12.13 -2.31 4.85
N LEU A 73 -11.96 -3.15 3.84
CA LEU A 73 -11.52 -2.76 2.50
C LEU A 73 -12.47 -1.71 1.90
N TYR A 74 -13.77 -2.00 1.84
CA TYR A 74 -14.78 -1.07 1.30
C TYR A 74 -14.90 0.20 2.11
N GLN A 75 -14.87 0.11 3.44
CA GLN A 75 -14.88 1.29 4.30
C GLN A 75 -13.68 2.20 4.03
N THR A 76 -12.49 1.61 3.88
CA THR A 76 -11.25 2.35 3.60
C THR A 76 -11.33 3.02 2.23
N ALA A 77 -11.73 2.30 1.18
CA ALA A 77 -11.88 2.85 -0.17
C ALA A 77 -12.88 4.01 -0.21
N GLN A 78 -14.03 3.88 0.45
CA GLN A 78 -15.04 4.93 0.53
C GLN A 78 -14.59 6.15 1.32
N VAL A 79 -13.80 5.97 2.38
CA VAL A 79 -13.18 7.11 3.09
C VAL A 79 -12.22 7.81 2.14
N TRP A 80 -11.27 7.08 1.53
CA TRP A 80 -10.28 7.68 0.63
C TRP A 80 -10.92 8.44 -0.53
N HIS A 81 -11.98 7.89 -1.13
CA HIS A 81 -12.72 8.55 -2.20
C HIS A 81 -13.41 9.83 -1.72
N ARG A 82 -14.13 9.78 -0.59
CA ARG A 82 -14.81 10.96 -0.02
C ARG A 82 -13.85 12.06 0.42
N GLU A 83 -12.68 11.68 0.91
CA GLU A 83 -11.63 12.62 1.30
C GLU A 83 -10.94 13.30 0.11
N GLY A 84 -11.17 12.80 -1.11
CA GLY A 84 -10.77 13.49 -2.34
C GLY A 84 -9.39 13.13 -2.88
N ARG A 85 -8.80 11.99 -2.49
CA ARG A 85 -7.60 11.52 -3.20
C ARG A 85 -7.97 11.20 -4.65
N ARG A 86 -7.17 11.72 -5.59
CA ARG A 86 -7.43 11.58 -7.02
C ARG A 86 -7.12 10.16 -7.50
N GLY A 87 -7.60 9.85 -8.70
CA GLY A 87 -7.24 8.63 -9.40
C GLY A 87 -8.34 7.59 -9.51
N LEU A 88 -7.99 6.44 -10.09
CA LEU A 88 -8.89 5.31 -10.26
C LEU A 88 -8.91 4.45 -9.00
N TYR A 89 -10.10 4.09 -8.53
CA TYR A 89 -10.29 3.26 -7.34
C TYR A 89 -10.69 1.84 -7.73
N LEU A 90 -9.87 0.85 -7.39
CA LEU A 90 -10.13 -0.55 -7.65
C LEU A 90 -10.22 -1.35 -6.35
N THR A 91 -11.08 -2.35 -6.31
CA THR A 91 -11.12 -3.35 -5.22
C THR A 91 -10.92 -4.75 -5.78
N ILE A 92 -10.03 -5.53 -5.16
CA ILE A 92 -9.77 -6.94 -5.48
C ILE A 92 -10.07 -7.78 -4.24
N CYS A 93 -11.04 -8.68 -4.40
CA CYS A 93 -11.51 -9.56 -3.34
C CYS A 93 -11.52 -11.02 -3.83
N HIS A 94 -11.70 -11.96 -2.90
CA HIS A 94 -11.73 -13.38 -3.24
C HIS A 94 -12.96 -13.74 -4.09
N GLU A 95 -14.04 -12.97 -3.93
CA GLU A 95 -15.24 -13.12 -4.75
C GLU A 95 -14.95 -12.55 -6.12
N ASP A 96 -15.04 -13.40 -7.16
CA ASP A 96 -14.88 -13.03 -8.58
C ASP A 96 -16.10 -12.27 -9.12
N ALA A 97 -16.63 -11.37 -8.31
CA ALA A 97 -17.79 -10.60 -8.65
C ALA A 97 -17.33 -9.22 -9.13
N ARG A 98 -17.87 -8.78 -10.27
CA ARG A 98 -17.56 -7.47 -10.88
C ARG A 98 -18.64 -6.45 -10.51
N GLY A 99 -18.35 -5.16 -10.68
CA GLY A 99 -19.35 -4.11 -10.52
C GLY A 99 -18.78 -2.79 -10.04
N VAL A 100 -19.67 -1.83 -9.83
CA VAL A 100 -19.32 -0.50 -9.34
C VAL A 100 -19.93 -0.32 -7.96
N LEU A 101 -19.08 -0.06 -6.97
CA LEU A 101 -19.49 0.28 -5.62
C LEU A 101 -19.80 1.78 -5.52
N PRO A 102 -20.52 2.23 -4.47
CA PRO A 102 -20.75 3.66 -4.24
C PRO A 102 -19.44 4.46 -4.28
N GLY A 103 -19.49 5.62 -4.95
CA GLY A 103 -18.30 6.45 -5.19
C GLY A 103 -17.49 6.03 -6.43
N GLY A 104 -18.05 5.25 -7.34
CA GLY A 104 -17.37 4.88 -8.60
C GLY A 104 -16.20 3.91 -8.42
N VAL A 105 -16.07 3.30 -7.25
CA VAL A 105 -15.03 2.32 -6.95
C VAL A 105 -15.31 1.03 -7.73
N LEU A 106 -14.41 0.64 -8.62
CA LEU A 106 -14.60 -0.53 -9.48
C LEU A 106 -14.14 -1.80 -8.76
N ARG A 107 -15.00 -2.81 -8.77
CA ARG A 107 -14.65 -4.15 -8.31
C ARG A 107 -14.24 -5.00 -9.50
N ILE A 108 -13.03 -5.54 -9.42
CA ILE A 108 -12.42 -6.38 -10.46
C ILE A 108 -12.17 -7.80 -9.92
N GLY A 109 -12.22 -8.77 -10.82
CA GLY A 109 -12.18 -10.19 -10.50
C GLY A 109 -10.83 -10.86 -10.71
N SER A 110 -9.95 -10.32 -11.57
CA SER A 110 -8.71 -11.01 -11.97
C SER A 110 -7.45 -10.14 -12.00
N ALA A 111 -6.31 -10.81 -12.05
CA ALA A 111 -4.99 -10.20 -12.26
C ALA A 111 -4.88 -9.47 -13.60
N GLU A 112 -5.47 -10.05 -14.66
CA GLU A 112 -5.54 -9.45 -16.00
C GLU A 112 -6.30 -8.13 -15.98
N GLU A 113 -7.46 -8.08 -15.32
CA GLU A 113 -8.25 -6.84 -15.21
C GLU A 113 -7.48 -5.76 -14.45
N LEU A 114 -6.75 -6.12 -13.39
CA LEU A 114 -5.89 -5.18 -12.67
C LEU A 114 -4.84 -4.57 -13.61
N ALA A 115 -4.12 -5.40 -14.36
CA ALA A 115 -3.10 -4.93 -15.29
C ALA A 115 -3.69 -4.07 -16.43
N HIS A 116 -4.85 -4.47 -16.96
CA HIS A 116 -5.58 -3.71 -17.98
C HIS A 116 -5.94 -2.31 -17.48
N HIS A 117 -6.53 -2.21 -16.29
CA HIS A 117 -6.87 -0.90 -15.71
C HIS A 117 -5.63 -0.08 -15.39
N ALA A 118 -4.55 -0.70 -14.92
CA ALA A 118 -3.29 0.00 -14.65
C ALA A 118 -2.67 0.59 -15.93
N ALA A 119 -2.73 -0.13 -17.06
CA ALA A 119 -2.26 0.37 -18.35
C ALA A 119 -3.09 1.56 -18.86
N GLY A 120 -4.41 1.57 -18.57
CA GLY A 120 -5.31 2.68 -18.92
C GLY A 120 -5.36 3.82 -17.89
N ALA A 121 -4.78 3.65 -16.69
CA ALA A 121 -4.94 4.56 -15.56
C ALA A 121 -4.33 5.95 -15.82
N ALA A 122 -3.34 6.07 -16.72
CA ALA A 122 -2.73 7.35 -17.06
C ALA A 122 -3.75 8.42 -17.50
N ALA A 123 -4.90 8.01 -18.06
CA ALA A 123 -5.99 8.92 -18.41
C ALA A 123 -6.83 9.41 -17.22
N PHE A 124 -6.77 8.72 -16.07
CA PHE A 124 -7.61 8.94 -14.89
C PHE A 124 -6.82 9.35 -13.63
N GLY A 125 -5.49 9.28 -13.65
CA GLY A 125 -4.60 9.62 -12.53
C GLY A 125 -4.00 8.38 -11.84
N PRO A 126 -3.55 8.50 -10.58
CA PRO A 126 -2.93 7.38 -9.87
C PRO A 126 -3.90 6.21 -9.67
N LEU A 127 -3.38 4.99 -9.62
CA LEU A 127 -4.15 3.82 -9.27
C LEU A 127 -4.22 3.63 -7.75
N ASN A 128 -5.42 3.52 -7.20
CA ASN A 128 -5.66 3.22 -5.79
C ASN A 128 -6.33 1.84 -5.69
N VAL A 129 -5.55 0.80 -5.37
CA VAL A 129 -6.04 -0.58 -5.28
C VAL A 129 -6.22 -0.98 -3.83
N PHE A 130 -7.39 -1.50 -3.51
CA PHE A 130 -7.70 -2.04 -2.19
C PHE A 130 -7.88 -3.55 -2.34
N CYS A 131 -7.02 -4.33 -1.70
CA CYS A 131 -6.97 -5.78 -1.86
C CYS A 131 -7.15 -6.47 -0.50
N THR A 132 -7.95 -7.55 -0.46
CA THR A 132 -7.91 -8.42 0.73
C THR A 132 -6.62 -9.24 0.74
N TYR A 133 -6.05 -9.56 1.90
CA TYR A 133 -4.87 -10.45 1.96
C TYR A 133 -5.13 -11.81 1.30
N GLN A 134 -6.35 -12.34 1.41
CA GLN A 134 -6.77 -13.59 0.76
C GLN A 134 -6.71 -13.53 -0.77
N SER A 135 -6.59 -12.33 -1.35
CA SER A 135 -6.51 -12.12 -2.80
C SER A 135 -5.18 -11.51 -3.25
N GLN A 136 -4.18 -11.48 -2.36
CA GLN A 136 -2.84 -10.98 -2.68
C GLN A 136 -2.23 -11.68 -3.89
N GLU A 137 -2.50 -12.98 -4.06
CA GLU A 137 -2.01 -13.75 -5.21
C GLU A 137 -2.44 -13.13 -6.55
N LYS A 138 -3.62 -12.52 -6.65
CA LYS A 138 -4.08 -11.84 -7.88
C LYS A 138 -3.21 -10.61 -8.20
N VAL A 139 -2.73 -9.89 -7.18
CA VAL A 139 -1.79 -8.77 -7.36
C VAL A 139 -0.42 -9.29 -7.80
N GLU A 140 0.05 -10.40 -7.21
CA GLU A 140 1.32 -11.03 -7.58
C GLU A 140 1.30 -11.58 -9.01
N GLN A 141 0.21 -12.24 -9.41
CA GLN A 141 -0.04 -12.71 -10.78
C GLN A 141 -0.08 -11.53 -11.75
N ALA A 142 -0.64 -10.38 -11.38
CA ALA A 142 -0.65 -9.20 -12.23
C ALA A 142 0.77 -8.69 -12.54
N HIS A 143 1.67 -8.72 -11.55
CA HIS A 143 3.08 -8.38 -11.78
C HIS A 143 3.80 -9.44 -12.63
N ARG A 144 3.61 -10.72 -12.29
CA ARG A 144 4.34 -11.84 -12.88
C ARG A 144 3.94 -12.13 -14.32
N ASP A 145 2.63 -12.22 -14.55
CA ASP A 145 2.04 -12.78 -15.77
C ASP A 145 1.49 -11.68 -16.69
N HIS A 146 1.22 -10.49 -16.14
CA HIS A 146 0.66 -9.36 -16.89
C HIS A 146 1.53 -8.09 -16.84
N HIS A 147 2.76 -8.19 -16.36
CA HIS A 147 3.76 -7.10 -16.35
C HIS A 147 3.29 -5.80 -15.68
N LEU A 148 2.45 -5.89 -14.66
CA LEU A 148 2.06 -4.74 -13.86
C LEU A 148 3.31 -4.04 -13.28
N ALA A 149 3.40 -2.72 -13.48
CA ALA A 149 4.48 -1.91 -12.94
C ALA A 149 4.51 -1.96 -11.40
N ARG A 150 5.65 -1.62 -10.80
CA ARG A 150 5.81 -1.59 -9.35
C ARG A 150 4.89 -0.54 -8.71
N TRP A 151 4.53 -0.77 -7.46
CA TRP A 151 3.79 0.18 -6.64
C TRP A 151 4.72 1.24 -6.07
N ASP A 152 4.29 2.50 -6.11
CA ASP A 152 4.97 3.60 -5.43
C ASP A 152 4.81 3.49 -3.91
N LEU A 153 3.68 2.93 -3.48
CA LEU A 153 3.40 2.67 -2.07
C LEU A 153 2.60 1.39 -1.86
N ILE A 154 3.07 0.55 -0.95
CA ILE A 154 2.31 -0.59 -0.43
C ILE A 154 1.91 -0.26 1.00
N ILE A 155 0.63 -0.39 1.33
CA ILE A 155 0.09 -0.18 2.67
C ILE A 155 -0.52 -1.48 3.16
N CYS A 156 -0.07 -1.98 4.31
CA CYS A 156 -0.63 -3.19 4.90
C CYS A 156 -1.32 -2.82 6.21
N ASP A 157 -2.66 -2.88 6.24
CA ASP A 157 -3.45 -2.72 7.46
C ASP A 157 -3.60 -4.08 8.15
N PHE A 158 -3.01 -4.21 9.34
CA PHE A 158 -3.16 -5.41 10.17
C PHE A 158 -3.91 -5.08 11.44
N THR A 159 -4.82 -5.97 11.83
CA THR A 159 -5.42 -5.95 13.17
C THR A 159 -4.74 -7.02 14.04
N ASN A 160 -3.86 -6.62 14.97
CA ASN A 160 -3.37 -7.56 15.98
C ASN A 160 -4.44 -7.73 17.06
N ARG A 161 -5.25 -8.79 16.91
CA ARG A 161 -6.43 -9.11 17.73
C ARG A 161 -6.14 -9.17 19.24
N HIS A 162 -4.88 -9.36 19.63
CA HIS A 162 -4.45 -9.49 21.03
C HIS A 162 -4.00 -8.18 21.70
N VAL A 163 -3.75 -7.10 20.95
CA VAL A 163 -3.15 -5.87 21.53
C VAL A 163 -3.98 -4.62 21.23
N GLY A 164 -5.06 -4.72 20.45
CA GLY A 164 -5.88 -3.55 20.07
C GLY A 164 -5.12 -2.52 19.22
N VAL A 165 -3.91 -2.88 18.78
CA VAL A 165 -3.01 -2.11 17.94
C VAL A 165 -3.23 -2.53 16.51
N CYS A 166 -3.41 -1.55 15.63
CA CYS A 166 -3.29 -1.79 14.20
C CYS A 166 -1.95 -1.23 13.73
N ASP A 167 -1.25 -2.04 12.94
CA ASP A 167 0.02 -1.71 12.32
C ASP A 167 -0.27 -1.35 10.87
N VAL A 168 0.17 -0.17 10.45
CA VAL A 168 0.21 0.20 9.04
C VAL A 168 1.66 0.07 8.62
N ARG A 169 1.97 -1.01 7.88
CA ARG A 169 3.29 -1.13 7.24
C ARG A 169 3.22 -0.46 5.88
N VAL A 170 4.05 0.56 5.71
CA VAL A 170 4.20 1.25 4.45
C VAL A 170 5.53 0.83 3.85
N GLU A 171 5.55 0.32 2.62
CA GLU A 171 6.77 -0.13 1.93
C GLU A 171 6.97 0.64 0.61
N TRP A 172 8.21 1.13 0.42
CA TRP A 172 8.64 1.83 -0.79
C TRP A 172 9.43 0.87 -1.68
N SER A 173 9.07 0.76 -2.96
CA SER A 173 9.80 -0.08 -3.91
C SER A 173 10.92 0.70 -4.60
N ALA A 174 12.08 0.76 -3.96
CA ALA A 174 13.32 1.24 -4.60
C ALA A 174 13.71 0.36 -5.80
N GLY A 175 14.44 0.95 -6.75
CA GLY A 175 14.84 0.37 -8.04
C GLY A 175 15.54 -1.00 -8.03
N VAL A 176 15.62 -1.54 -9.25
CA VAL A 176 16.11 -2.85 -9.71
C VAL A 176 17.32 -3.40 -8.93
N GLY A 177 17.17 -4.62 -8.40
CA GLY A 177 18.25 -5.42 -7.82
C GLY A 177 17.74 -6.55 -6.92
N GLU A 178 17.41 -7.69 -7.53
CA GLU A 178 17.23 -9.03 -6.91
C GLU A 178 16.17 -9.23 -5.79
N GLY A 179 15.12 -9.99 -6.13
CA GLY A 179 14.47 -10.92 -5.20
C GLY A 179 13.58 -10.36 -4.09
N CYS A 180 12.46 -9.72 -4.43
CA CYS A 180 11.39 -9.49 -3.46
C CYS A 180 10.44 -10.71 -3.45
N GLY A 181 10.77 -11.72 -2.65
CA GLY A 181 9.85 -12.79 -2.29
C GLY A 181 8.95 -12.33 -1.15
N LEU A 182 7.65 -12.18 -1.41
CA LEU A 182 6.64 -12.11 -0.36
C LEU A 182 6.50 -13.53 0.22
N GLY A 183 7.38 -13.86 1.15
CA GLY A 183 7.31 -15.11 1.90
C GLY A 183 6.06 -15.13 2.76
N SER A 184 5.20 -16.12 2.53
CA SER A 184 4.09 -16.47 3.39
C SER A 184 4.63 -17.06 4.70
N GLU A 185 4.72 -16.28 5.77
CA GLU A 185 4.82 -16.82 7.12
C GLU A 185 3.59 -16.43 7.93
N GLY A 186 2.87 -17.47 8.35
CA GLY A 186 1.68 -17.38 9.17
C GLY A 186 1.96 -16.73 10.53
N ALA A 187 0.93 -16.07 11.04
CA ALA A 187 0.91 -15.50 12.37
C ALA A 187 1.20 -16.56 13.45
N ALA A 188 2.41 -16.57 14.00
CA ALA A 188 2.70 -16.89 15.39
C ALA A 188 4.19 -16.68 15.71
N GLY A 189 4.49 -15.86 16.71
CA GLY A 189 5.79 -15.85 17.39
C GLY A 189 6.81 -14.87 16.82
N GLY A 190 7.30 -13.97 17.68
CA GLY A 190 8.42 -13.11 17.35
C GLY A 190 9.69 -13.92 17.09
N ALA A 191 10.32 -13.66 15.95
CA ALA A 191 11.73 -13.93 15.74
C ALA A 191 12.29 -12.95 14.71
N VAL A 192 13.18 -12.08 15.17
CA VAL A 192 14.18 -11.43 14.34
C VAL A 192 15.05 -12.55 13.78
N LEU A 193 15.04 -12.77 12.46
CA LEU A 193 15.99 -13.65 11.80
C LEU A 193 16.88 -12.84 10.87
N GLY A 194 18.05 -12.49 11.39
CA GLY A 194 19.16 -11.96 10.62
C GLY A 194 19.74 -13.05 9.71
N LEU A 195 20.02 -12.68 8.47
CA LEU A 195 20.72 -13.54 7.53
C LEU A 195 22.22 -13.53 7.85
N ARG A 196 22.69 -14.64 8.42
CA ARG A 196 24.10 -15.06 8.38
C ARG A 196 24.45 -15.40 6.93
N GLY A 197 25.37 -14.63 6.35
CA GLY A 197 26.01 -14.96 5.07
C GLY A 197 26.75 -16.29 5.17
N ARG A 198 26.38 -17.24 4.31
CA ARG A 198 27.22 -18.41 3.99
C ARG A 198 28.08 -18.04 2.79
N HIS A 199 29.34 -17.74 3.05
CA HIS A 199 30.40 -17.83 2.05
C HIS A 199 30.66 -19.32 1.75
N ALA A 200 30.66 -19.69 0.47
CA ALA A 200 31.40 -20.86 -0.03
C ALA A 200 31.74 -20.68 -1.51
N GLY A 201 33.04 -20.78 -1.81
CA GLY A 201 33.66 -20.78 -3.15
C GLY A 201 34.23 -19.41 -3.54
N GLY A 202 35.53 -19.11 -3.54
CA GLY A 202 36.73 -19.94 -3.56
C GLY A 202 37.39 -19.87 -4.94
N TRP A 203 38.37 -18.97 -5.13
CA TRP A 203 39.65 -19.22 -5.84
C TRP A 203 40.60 -18.01 -5.81
N SER A 204 41.89 -18.34 -5.84
CA SER A 204 43.09 -17.52 -5.62
C SER A 204 43.59 -16.74 -6.83
N VAL A 205 44.38 -15.68 -6.60
CA VAL A 205 45.67 -15.35 -7.27
C VAL A 205 46.50 -14.55 -6.23
N GLY A 206 47.67 -15.01 -5.75
CA GLY A 206 49.03 -14.70 -6.26
C GLY A 206 49.40 -13.23 -6.03
N GLY A 207 50.48 -12.78 -5.41
CA GLY A 207 51.77 -13.31 -4.98
C GLY A 207 52.71 -12.09 -4.85
N GLY A 208 53.63 -12.08 -3.88
CA GLY A 208 54.58 -10.98 -3.66
C GLY A 208 54.83 -10.70 -2.19
#